data_AF-A0ABC9YYF3-F1
#
_entry.id   AF-A0ABC9YYF3-F1
#
_cell.length_a   1.000
_cell.length_b   1.000
_cell.length_c   1.000
_cell.angle_alpha   90.00
_cell.angle_beta   90.00
_cell.angle_gamma   90.00
#
_symmetry.space_group_name_H-M   'P 1'
#
loop_
_entity.id
_entity.type
_entity.pdbx_description
1 polymer ?
#
loop_
_entity_poly.entity_id
_entity_poly.type
_entity_poly.pdbx_seq_one_letter_code
_entity_poly.pdbx_strand_id
1 'polypeptide(L)'
;MDDITYEDTRFALHAAAELLIAGPQYRRFGSIRMRIVLGGFTGMKWPVSVTGTDLVWPQGRIRLHGTYSDLALTAGFEADGPPEGLYSDGTRMDPDEPFTVDATAATAVHDWFAVGDTALRRFAAEQPVLWPEHFDLSVAVDEVNYVVSPGDWDNPQPYAYVGPWTRRRGEYWNASFGAMRPRAEVATVEGLLEFFREGRARAAQDD
;
A
#
# COMPACT_ATOMS: atom_id res chain seq x y z
N MET A 1 17.80 3.51 -10.87
CA MET A 1 16.49 4.18 -10.98
C MET A 1 16.60 5.45 -10.18
N ASP A 2 16.28 6.58 -10.77
CA ASP A 2 16.24 7.84 -10.02
C ASP A 2 14.97 7.92 -9.15
N ASP A 3 14.98 8.82 -8.18
CA ASP A 3 13.91 8.97 -7.20
C ASP A 3 12.59 9.40 -7.85
N ILE A 4 12.67 10.27 -8.87
CA ILE A 4 11.49 10.76 -9.61
C ILE A 4 10.76 9.59 -10.29
N THR A 5 11.47 8.71 -11.00
CA THR A 5 10.88 7.54 -11.65
C THR A 5 10.21 6.60 -10.64
N TYR A 6 10.82 6.44 -9.46
CA TYR A 6 10.26 5.65 -8.39
C TYR A 6 8.97 6.27 -7.84
N GLU A 7 9.00 7.56 -7.52
CA GLU A 7 7.88 8.32 -6.98
C GLU A 7 6.70 8.37 -7.95
N ASP A 8 6.92 8.67 -9.23
CA ASP A 8 5.88 8.69 -10.25
C ASP A 8 5.24 7.31 -10.41
N THR A 9 6.04 6.25 -10.43
CA THR A 9 5.53 4.88 -10.53
C THR A 9 4.76 4.47 -9.28
N ARG A 10 5.25 4.82 -8.08
CA ARG A 10 4.56 4.58 -6.81
C ARG A 10 3.21 5.29 -6.79
N PHE A 11 3.16 6.55 -7.21
CA PHE A 11 1.93 7.32 -7.30
C PHE A 11 0.95 6.72 -8.30
N ALA A 12 1.41 6.31 -9.49
CA ALA A 12 0.57 5.63 -10.47
C ALA A 12 -0.01 4.30 -9.95
N LEU A 13 0.77 3.52 -9.19
CA LEU A 13 0.27 2.28 -8.57
C LEU A 13 -0.72 2.56 -7.44
N HIS A 14 -0.52 3.63 -6.65
CA HIS A 14 -1.46 4.09 -5.64
C HIS A 14 -2.79 4.50 -6.29
N ALA A 15 -2.75 5.32 -7.34
CA ALA A 15 -3.95 5.72 -8.09
C ALA A 15 -4.66 4.50 -8.72
N ALA A 16 -3.93 3.52 -9.24
CA ALA A 16 -4.50 2.27 -9.72
C ALA A 16 -5.22 1.48 -8.59
N ALA A 17 -4.65 1.47 -7.38
CA ALA A 17 -5.28 0.84 -6.22
C ALA A 17 -6.61 1.51 -5.86
N GLU A 18 -6.67 2.84 -5.90
CA GLU A 18 -7.88 3.61 -5.62
C GLU A 18 -8.93 3.46 -6.73
N LEU A 19 -8.56 3.82 -7.97
CA LEU A 19 -9.49 4.01 -9.09
C LEU A 19 -9.95 2.69 -9.73
N LEU A 20 -9.08 1.67 -9.78
CA LEU A 20 -9.36 0.42 -10.50
C LEU A 20 -9.78 -0.72 -9.58
N ILE A 21 -9.53 -0.60 -8.28
CA ILE A 21 -9.79 -1.68 -7.31
C ILE A 21 -10.65 -1.21 -6.15
N ALA A 22 -10.16 -0.31 -5.29
CA ALA A 22 -10.83 0.04 -4.04
C ALA A 22 -12.18 0.72 -4.27
N GLY A 23 -12.26 1.70 -5.16
CA GLY A 23 -13.50 2.40 -5.48
C GLY A 23 -14.56 1.48 -6.09
N PRO A 24 -14.27 0.74 -7.18
CA PRO A 24 -15.21 -0.23 -7.74
C PRO A 24 -15.64 -1.31 -6.72
N GLN A 25 -14.69 -1.79 -5.91
CA GLN A 25 -14.99 -2.72 -4.82
C GLN A 25 -15.93 -2.12 -3.79
N TYR A 26 -15.72 -0.86 -3.40
CA TYR A 26 -16.54 -0.18 -2.43
C TYR A 26 -17.96 0.02 -2.95
N ARG A 27 -18.12 0.53 -4.18
CA ARG A 27 -19.45 0.70 -4.80
C ARG A 27 -20.23 -0.61 -4.86
N ARG A 28 -19.55 -1.73 -5.12
CA ARG A 28 -20.20 -3.04 -5.23
C ARG A 28 -20.39 -3.78 -3.90
N PHE A 29 -19.45 -3.64 -2.97
CA PHE A 29 -19.34 -4.52 -1.80
C PHE A 29 -19.12 -3.80 -0.47
N GLY A 30 -19.06 -2.46 -0.46
CA GLY A 30 -18.88 -1.64 0.74
C GLY A 30 -17.53 -1.81 1.42
N SER A 31 -16.49 -2.23 0.70
CA SER A 31 -15.15 -2.47 1.25
C SER A 31 -14.07 -1.89 0.36
N ILE A 32 -13.11 -1.21 0.98
CA ILE A 32 -11.88 -0.72 0.33
C ILE A 32 -10.67 -1.60 0.63
N ARG A 33 -10.79 -2.58 1.53
CA ARG A 33 -9.70 -3.48 1.91
C ARG A 33 -9.14 -4.23 0.70
N MET A 34 -7.81 -4.24 0.57
CA MET A 34 -7.07 -4.95 -0.47
C MET A 34 -6.06 -5.91 0.15
N ARG A 35 -5.41 -6.72 -0.69
CA ARG A 35 -4.38 -7.67 -0.26
C ARG A 35 -3.27 -7.78 -1.30
N ILE A 36 -2.11 -8.22 -0.85
CA ILE A 36 -0.97 -8.56 -1.71
C ILE A 36 -1.20 -9.92 -2.38
N VAL A 37 -0.76 -10.02 -3.63
CA VAL A 37 -0.64 -11.25 -4.42
C VAL A 37 0.77 -11.34 -5.00
N LEU A 38 1.13 -12.48 -5.58
CA LEU A 38 2.44 -12.64 -6.20
C LEU A 38 2.65 -11.57 -7.29
N GLY A 39 3.63 -10.69 -7.07
CA GLY A 39 3.97 -9.62 -7.98
C GLY A 39 2.96 -8.48 -8.05
N GLY A 40 2.07 -8.30 -7.06
CA GLY A 40 1.14 -7.18 -7.09
C GLY A 40 0.09 -7.17 -5.99
N PHE A 41 -1.08 -6.61 -6.29
CA PHE A 41 -2.16 -6.42 -5.32
C PHE A 41 -3.55 -6.54 -5.96
N THR A 42 -4.55 -6.87 -5.14
CA THR A 42 -5.94 -7.11 -5.59
C THR A 42 -6.95 -6.74 -4.51
N GLY A 43 -8.21 -6.60 -4.92
CA GLY A 43 -9.34 -6.48 -4.00
C GLY A 43 -9.61 -7.77 -3.22
N MET A 44 -10.25 -7.65 -2.07
CA MET A 44 -10.75 -8.79 -1.30
C MET A 44 -11.95 -9.49 -1.98
N LYS A 45 -12.78 -8.73 -2.69
CA LYS A 45 -14.01 -9.19 -3.37
C LYS A 45 -14.08 -8.78 -4.84
N TRP A 46 -13.33 -7.73 -5.21
CA TRP A 46 -13.28 -7.25 -6.59
C TRP A 46 -12.27 -8.06 -7.41
N PRO A 47 -12.67 -8.69 -8.53
CA PRO A 47 -11.84 -9.66 -9.26
C PRO A 47 -10.83 -8.98 -10.20
N VAL A 48 -10.29 -7.84 -9.80
CA VAL A 48 -9.28 -7.09 -10.54
C VAL A 48 -8.02 -7.00 -9.69
N SER A 49 -6.87 -7.16 -10.34
CA SER A 49 -5.57 -7.07 -9.72
C SER A 49 -4.61 -6.29 -10.60
N VAL A 50 -3.67 -5.62 -9.97
CA VAL A 50 -2.43 -5.19 -10.64
C VAL A 50 -1.40 -6.29 -10.43
N THR A 51 -0.72 -6.72 -11.49
CA THR A 51 0.39 -7.69 -11.41
C THR A 51 1.55 -7.21 -12.26
N GLY A 52 2.65 -6.87 -11.58
CA GLY A 52 3.81 -6.19 -12.13
C GLY A 52 3.40 -4.85 -12.71
N THR A 53 3.05 -4.90 -13.98
CA THR A 53 2.97 -3.78 -14.89
C THR A 53 1.64 -3.80 -15.66
N ASP A 54 0.78 -4.76 -15.34
CA ASP A 54 -0.48 -5.05 -16.02
C ASP A 54 -1.66 -4.95 -15.05
N LEU A 55 -2.79 -4.49 -15.56
CA LEU A 55 -4.11 -4.72 -14.99
C LEU A 55 -4.59 -6.10 -15.44
N VAL A 56 -5.11 -6.90 -14.52
CA VAL A 56 -5.58 -8.26 -14.77
C VAL A 56 -6.98 -8.43 -14.20
N TRP A 57 -7.88 -9.02 -14.99
CA TRP A 57 -9.26 -9.34 -14.63
C TRP A 57 -9.64 -10.71 -15.23
N PRO A 58 -10.80 -11.31 -14.92
CA PRO A 58 -11.05 -12.71 -15.27
C PRO A 58 -11.04 -13.00 -16.78
N GLN A 59 -11.30 -12.00 -17.61
CA GLN A 59 -11.39 -12.14 -19.06
C GLN A 59 -10.12 -11.68 -19.79
N GLY A 60 -9.14 -11.08 -19.12
CA GLY A 60 -7.99 -10.52 -19.83
C GLY A 60 -6.94 -9.84 -18.96
N ARG A 61 -5.97 -9.24 -19.67
CA ARG A 61 -4.94 -8.38 -19.11
C ARG A 61 -4.61 -7.25 -20.08
N ILE A 62 -4.20 -6.12 -19.56
CA ILE A 62 -3.70 -4.97 -20.34
C ILE A 62 -2.59 -4.26 -19.56
N ARG A 63 -1.62 -3.68 -20.28
CA ARG A 63 -0.55 -2.87 -19.68
C ARG A 63 -1.14 -1.67 -18.95
N LEU A 64 -0.64 -1.36 -17.76
CA LEU A 64 -0.92 -0.10 -17.05
C LEU A 64 -0.25 1.07 -17.77
N HIS A 65 -0.95 1.62 -18.76
CA HIS A 65 -0.49 2.74 -19.59
C HIS A 65 -1.70 3.47 -20.20
N GLY A 66 -1.59 4.79 -20.38
CA GLY A 66 -2.70 5.62 -20.85
C GLY A 66 -3.46 6.19 -19.67
N THR A 67 -4.80 6.12 -19.69
CA THR A 67 -5.68 6.66 -18.64
C THR A 67 -6.31 5.53 -17.83
N TYR A 68 -6.72 5.80 -16.59
CA TYR A 68 -7.41 4.81 -15.76
C TYR A 68 -8.82 4.51 -16.32
N SER A 69 -9.50 5.52 -16.87
CA SER A 69 -10.79 5.38 -17.54
C SER A 69 -10.74 4.37 -18.68
N ASP A 70 -9.77 4.48 -19.61
CA ASP A 70 -9.65 3.57 -20.75
C ASP A 70 -9.34 2.14 -20.30
N LEU A 71 -8.51 1.98 -19.27
CA LEU A 71 -8.16 0.68 -18.71
C LEU A 71 -9.37 0.01 -18.07
N ALA A 72 -10.15 0.74 -17.27
CA ALA A 72 -11.36 0.23 -16.65
C ALA A 72 -12.43 -0.12 -17.70
N LEU A 73 -12.64 0.76 -18.69
CA LEU A 73 -13.58 0.52 -19.79
C LEU A 73 -13.21 -0.76 -20.56
N THR A 74 -11.92 -0.95 -20.84
CA THR A 74 -11.42 -2.17 -21.50
C THR A 74 -11.70 -3.42 -20.66
N ALA A 75 -11.62 -3.31 -19.33
CA ALA A 75 -11.92 -4.39 -18.40
C ALA A 75 -13.44 -4.51 -18.08
N GLY A 76 -14.29 -3.67 -18.65
CA GLY A 76 -15.75 -3.73 -18.54
C GLY A 76 -16.33 -3.09 -17.28
N PHE A 77 -15.66 -2.09 -16.69
CA PHE A 77 -16.17 -1.33 -15.56
C PHE A 77 -15.75 0.16 -15.64
N GLU A 78 -16.20 0.98 -14.69
CA GLU A 78 -15.85 2.40 -14.61
C GLU A 78 -14.77 2.64 -13.54
N ALA A 79 -13.70 3.33 -13.93
CA ALA A 79 -12.71 3.84 -12.99
C ALA A 79 -13.35 4.95 -12.16
N ASP A 80 -13.32 4.81 -10.85
CA ASP A 80 -13.78 5.84 -9.93
C ASP A 80 -13.30 5.45 -8.54
N GLY A 81 -12.77 6.42 -7.80
CA GLY A 81 -12.20 6.22 -6.47
C GLY A 81 -13.27 5.91 -5.43
N PRO A 82 -12.88 5.67 -4.17
CA PRO A 82 -13.84 5.60 -3.08
C PRO A 82 -14.57 6.96 -2.90
N PRO A 83 -15.80 6.97 -2.34
CA PRO A 83 -16.59 8.20 -2.24
C PRO A 83 -15.86 9.32 -1.51
N GLU A 84 -16.11 10.56 -1.95
CA GLU A 84 -15.62 11.75 -1.26
C GLU A 84 -15.97 11.71 0.24
N GLY A 85 -14.99 12.01 1.07
CA GLY A 85 -15.14 12.04 2.52
C GLY A 85 -15.06 10.67 3.22
N LEU A 86 -14.89 9.56 2.48
CA LEU A 86 -14.59 8.25 3.12
C LEU A 86 -13.25 8.29 3.86
N TYR A 87 -12.27 8.99 3.28
CA TYR A 87 -10.99 9.33 3.89
C TYR A 87 -10.48 10.66 3.31
N SER A 88 -9.64 11.38 4.06
CA SER A 88 -9.15 12.71 3.65
C SER A 88 -7.97 12.66 2.68
N ASP A 89 -7.21 11.57 2.73
CA ASP A 89 -5.90 11.40 2.11
C ASP A 89 -5.97 10.35 1.00
N GLY A 90 -5.43 10.67 -0.16
CA GLY A 90 -5.44 9.80 -1.34
C GLY A 90 -4.82 10.52 -2.52
N THR A 91 -4.74 9.87 -3.69
CA THR A 91 -4.09 10.45 -4.87
C THR A 91 -4.88 11.59 -5.47
N ARG A 92 -6.23 11.54 -5.37
CA ARG A 92 -7.14 12.45 -6.09
C ARG A 92 -6.83 12.54 -7.59
N MET A 93 -6.27 11.46 -8.13
CA MET A 93 -5.88 11.37 -9.53
C MET A 93 -7.12 11.47 -10.42
N ASP A 94 -7.06 12.33 -11.43
CA ASP A 94 -8.09 12.37 -12.48
C ASP A 94 -8.01 11.06 -13.28
N PRO A 95 -9.09 10.27 -13.39
CA PRO A 95 -9.05 9.01 -14.12
C PRO A 95 -8.77 9.18 -15.62
N ASP A 96 -8.94 10.37 -16.18
CA ASP A 96 -8.63 10.71 -17.57
C ASP A 96 -7.22 11.29 -17.76
N GLU A 97 -6.46 11.52 -16.68
CA GLU A 97 -5.08 11.98 -16.77
C GLU A 97 -4.13 10.83 -17.17
N PRO A 98 -3.26 11.02 -18.18
CA PRO A 98 -2.37 9.96 -18.63
C PRO A 98 -1.25 9.70 -17.62
N PHE A 99 -0.89 8.43 -17.47
CA PHE A 99 0.20 8.01 -16.59
C PHE A 99 1.10 6.97 -17.25
N THR A 100 2.27 6.75 -16.63
CA THR A 100 3.20 5.69 -17.02
C THR A 100 3.67 4.91 -15.79
N VAL A 101 4.11 3.66 -16.02
CA VAL A 101 4.63 2.78 -14.97
C VAL A 101 5.95 2.20 -15.46
N ASP A 102 7.05 2.59 -14.81
CA ASP A 102 8.34 1.97 -15.05
C ASP A 102 8.36 0.54 -14.47
N ALA A 103 8.89 -0.41 -15.25
CA ALA A 103 8.87 -1.82 -14.87
C ALA A 103 9.82 -2.12 -13.69
N THR A 104 10.96 -1.42 -13.61
CA THR A 104 11.93 -1.61 -12.54
C THR A 104 11.39 -1.02 -11.24
N ALA A 105 10.79 0.17 -11.29
CA ALA A 105 10.13 0.83 -10.17
C ALA A 105 8.96 0.02 -9.63
N ALA A 106 8.08 -0.46 -10.52
CA ALA A 106 6.97 -1.32 -10.12
C ALA A 106 7.47 -2.60 -9.43
N THR A 107 8.51 -3.25 -9.96
CA THR A 107 9.13 -4.41 -9.33
C THR A 107 9.64 -4.07 -7.92
N ALA A 108 10.31 -2.93 -7.74
CA ALA A 108 10.82 -2.50 -6.44
C ALA A 108 9.72 -2.24 -5.40
N VAL A 109 8.56 -1.72 -5.82
CA VAL A 109 7.35 -1.55 -4.99
C VAL A 109 6.75 -2.92 -4.62
N HIS A 110 6.51 -3.79 -5.60
CA HIS A 110 5.88 -5.09 -5.39
C HIS A 110 6.73 -6.01 -4.51
N ASP A 111 8.06 -6.02 -4.71
CA ASP A 111 8.99 -6.79 -3.90
C ASP A 111 8.98 -6.32 -2.43
N TRP A 112 8.85 -5.00 -2.22
CA TRP A 112 8.76 -4.46 -0.87
C TRP A 112 7.50 -4.92 -0.15
N PHE A 113 6.36 -4.86 -0.84
CA PHE A 113 5.11 -5.38 -0.30
C PHE A 113 5.16 -6.90 -0.08
N ALA A 114 5.84 -7.67 -0.92
CA ALA A 114 5.97 -9.12 -0.74
C ALA A 114 6.78 -9.47 0.52
N VAL A 115 7.86 -8.74 0.78
CA VAL A 115 8.65 -8.87 2.02
C VAL A 115 7.80 -8.46 3.23
N GLY A 116 7.07 -7.34 3.13
CA GLY A 116 6.18 -6.85 4.16
C GLY A 116 5.05 -7.81 4.50
N ASP A 117 4.31 -8.32 3.50
CA ASP A 117 3.22 -9.28 3.68
C ASP A 117 3.72 -10.55 4.38
N THR A 118 4.89 -11.05 3.96
CA THR A 118 5.51 -12.22 4.60
C THR A 118 5.85 -11.94 6.07
N ALA A 119 6.42 -10.77 6.39
CA ALA A 119 6.76 -10.40 7.75
C ALA A 119 5.50 -10.23 8.62
N LEU A 120 4.50 -9.49 8.15
CA LEU A 120 3.26 -9.22 8.90
C LEU A 120 2.47 -10.51 9.18
N ARG A 121 2.37 -11.44 8.21
CA ARG A 121 1.75 -12.76 8.43
C ARG A 121 2.48 -13.63 9.44
N ARG A 122 3.80 -13.47 9.58
CA ARG A 122 4.60 -14.16 10.59
C ARG A 122 4.53 -13.48 11.96
N PHE A 123 4.23 -12.19 11.98
CA PHE A 123 4.22 -11.35 13.17
C PHE A 123 2.91 -11.43 13.97
N ALA A 124 1.78 -11.52 13.26
CA ALA A 124 0.44 -11.40 13.83
C ALA A 124 -0.52 -12.46 13.28
N ALA A 125 -1.59 -12.76 14.02
CA ALA A 125 -2.62 -13.70 13.56
C ALA A 125 -3.61 -13.02 12.58
N GLU A 126 -3.74 -11.71 12.70
CA GLU A 126 -4.50 -10.83 11.83
C GLU A 126 -3.95 -10.88 10.40
N GLN A 127 -4.84 -10.87 9.42
CA GLN A 127 -4.44 -10.85 8.02
C GLN A 127 -4.01 -9.43 7.61
N PRO A 128 -2.86 -9.26 6.93
CA PRO A 128 -2.46 -7.97 6.39
C PRO A 128 -3.49 -7.41 5.42
N VAL A 129 -3.69 -6.10 5.50
CA VAL A 129 -4.57 -5.34 4.60
C VAL A 129 -3.75 -4.26 3.94
N LEU A 130 -3.82 -4.20 2.61
CA LEU A 130 -3.34 -3.03 1.86
C LEU A 130 -4.46 -1.98 1.89
N TRP A 131 -4.16 -0.82 2.44
CA TRP A 131 -5.09 0.31 2.55
C TRP A 131 -4.85 1.27 1.39
N PRO A 132 -5.85 1.50 0.53
CA PRO A 132 -5.71 2.42 -0.61
C PRO A 132 -5.53 3.88 -0.19
N GLU A 133 -5.86 4.26 1.04
CA GLU A 133 -5.73 5.62 1.56
C GLU A 133 -4.29 6.13 1.51
N HIS A 134 -3.38 5.34 2.08
CA HIS A 134 -1.95 5.65 2.15
C HIS A 134 -1.10 4.73 1.27
N PHE A 135 -1.75 3.79 0.58
CA PHE A 135 -1.10 2.72 -0.17
C PHE A 135 -0.08 1.97 0.69
N ASP A 136 -0.47 1.67 1.93
CA ASP A 136 0.37 0.99 2.91
C ASP A 136 -0.22 -0.37 3.32
N LEU A 137 0.66 -1.32 3.62
CA LEU A 137 0.28 -2.66 4.02
C LEU A 137 0.42 -2.78 5.54
N SER A 138 -0.68 -3.09 6.24
CA SER A 138 -0.68 -3.09 7.69
C SER A 138 -1.44 -4.23 8.35
N VAL A 139 -1.09 -4.46 9.61
CA VAL A 139 -1.94 -5.11 10.63
C VAL A 139 -2.03 -4.21 11.85
N ALA A 140 -3.15 -4.27 12.56
CA ALA A 140 -3.32 -3.62 13.85
C ALA A 140 -3.45 -4.69 14.93
N VAL A 141 -2.64 -4.58 15.99
CA VAL A 141 -2.66 -5.48 17.15
C VAL A 141 -2.57 -4.64 18.41
N ASP A 142 -3.46 -4.85 19.36
CA ASP A 142 -3.49 -4.15 20.66
C ASP A 142 -3.38 -2.62 20.53
N GLU A 143 -4.17 -2.02 19.63
CA GLU A 143 -4.17 -0.57 19.35
C GLU A 143 -2.82 -0.02 18.82
N VAL A 144 -2.03 -0.88 18.18
CA VAL A 144 -0.78 -0.51 17.51
C VAL A 144 -0.81 -0.95 16.05
N ASN A 145 -0.55 -0.01 15.14
CA ASN A 145 -0.42 -0.28 13.72
C ASN A 145 1.01 -0.70 13.39
N TYR A 146 1.18 -1.78 12.64
CA TYR A 146 2.46 -2.28 12.14
C TYR A 146 2.41 -2.30 10.62
N VAL A 147 3.27 -1.51 10.00
CA VAL A 147 3.01 -1.07 8.63
C VAL A 147 4.27 -1.07 7.78
N VAL A 148 4.08 -1.38 6.50
CA VAL A 148 5.07 -1.29 5.45
C VAL A 148 4.53 -0.36 4.36
N SER A 149 5.25 0.73 4.11
CA SER A 149 4.90 1.75 3.12
C SER A 149 5.93 1.78 1.99
N PRO A 150 5.52 1.89 0.71
CA PRO A 150 6.44 2.13 -0.40
C PRO A 150 6.96 3.57 -0.42
N GLY A 151 6.54 4.43 0.51
CA GLY A 151 6.86 5.84 0.57
C GLY A 151 5.60 6.69 0.42
N ASP A 152 5.70 7.97 0.76
CA ASP A 152 4.68 9.01 0.65
C ASP A 152 5.31 10.37 0.28
N TRP A 153 4.55 11.45 0.36
CA TRP A 153 5.04 12.79 0.04
C TRP A 153 6.09 13.30 1.04
N ASP A 154 5.94 12.97 2.32
CA ASP A 154 6.86 13.40 3.38
C ASP A 154 8.09 12.48 3.46
N ASN A 155 7.93 11.21 3.09
CA ASN A 155 8.95 10.17 3.09
C ASN A 155 8.96 9.45 1.73
N PRO A 156 9.64 9.98 0.70
CA PRO A 156 9.54 9.46 -0.67
C PRO A 156 10.04 8.03 -0.85
N GLN A 157 10.97 7.61 0.00
CA GLN A 157 11.60 6.30 -0.05
C GLN A 157 10.83 5.29 0.81
N PRO A 158 10.85 3.99 0.46
CA PRO A 158 10.18 2.94 1.24
C PRO A 158 10.62 2.89 2.70
N TYR A 159 9.67 2.65 3.60
CA TYR A 159 9.91 2.56 5.03
C TYR A 159 8.90 1.62 5.71
N ALA A 160 9.19 1.27 6.96
CA ALA A 160 8.25 0.59 7.85
C ALA A 160 8.02 1.43 9.10
N TYR A 161 6.84 1.29 9.71
CA TYR A 161 6.55 1.99 10.96
C TYR A 161 5.74 1.16 11.95
N VAL A 162 5.87 1.55 13.22
CA VAL A 162 5.05 1.10 14.33
C VAL A 162 4.36 2.33 14.92
N GLY A 163 3.04 2.38 14.83
CA GLY A 163 2.23 3.52 15.23
C GLY A 163 1.17 3.15 16.27
N PRO A 164 1.45 3.30 17.58
CA PRO A 164 0.45 3.20 18.63
C PRO A 164 -0.62 4.29 18.47
N TRP A 165 -1.89 3.94 18.68
CA TRP A 165 -3.00 4.91 18.61
C TRP A 165 -2.88 6.01 19.65
N THR A 166 -2.35 5.66 20.82
CA THR A 166 -1.93 6.65 21.82
C THR A 166 -0.48 7.02 21.59
N ARG A 167 -0.24 8.29 21.26
CA ARG A 167 1.11 8.80 20.95
C ARG A 167 2.08 8.56 22.10
N ARG A 168 3.21 7.92 21.79
CA ARG A 168 4.33 7.70 22.71
C ARG A 168 5.46 8.71 22.47
N ARG A 169 6.38 8.83 23.43
CA ARG A 169 7.53 9.75 23.38
C ARG A 169 8.80 9.03 23.81
N GLY A 170 9.94 9.42 23.24
CA GLY A 170 11.25 8.87 23.56
C GLY A 170 12.11 8.74 22.31
N GLU A 171 13.37 8.31 22.48
CA GLU A 171 14.32 8.17 21.37
C GLU A 171 13.84 7.17 20.30
N TYR A 172 13.16 6.10 20.72
CA TYR A 172 12.59 5.11 19.81
C TYR A 172 11.43 5.67 18.97
N TRP A 173 10.57 6.49 19.58
CA TRP A 173 9.38 7.10 18.97
C TRP A 173 9.77 8.35 18.16
N ASN A 174 10.50 8.11 17.08
CA ASN A 174 11.21 9.11 16.28
C ASN A 174 10.36 9.83 15.21
N ALA A 175 9.07 9.51 15.09
CA ALA A 175 8.12 10.13 14.16
C ALA A 175 6.87 10.65 14.89
N SER A 176 6.14 11.58 14.27
CA SER A 176 4.90 12.14 14.83
C SER A 176 3.82 11.07 15.08
N PHE A 177 3.85 10.01 14.26
CA PHE A 177 2.93 8.88 14.28
C PHE A 177 3.48 7.63 15.00
N GLY A 178 4.72 7.65 15.53
CA GLY A 178 5.30 6.52 16.23
C GLY A 178 6.79 6.33 15.96
N ALA A 179 7.20 5.10 15.65
CA ALA A 179 8.57 4.76 15.29
C ALA A 179 8.65 4.37 13.81
N MET A 180 9.68 4.85 13.13
CA MET A 180 9.90 4.64 11.70
C MET A 180 11.31 4.12 11.43
N ARG A 181 11.44 3.21 10.46
CA ARG A 181 12.72 2.72 9.92
C ARG A 181 12.69 2.75 8.38
N PRO A 182 13.67 3.39 7.73
CA PRO A 182 13.84 3.29 6.28
C PRO A 182 14.05 1.83 5.84
N ARG A 183 13.61 1.49 4.63
CA ARG A 183 13.79 0.13 4.07
C ARG A 183 15.24 -0.34 4.12
N ALA A 184 16.22 0.55 3.96
CA ALA A 184 17.64 0.19 4.03
C ALA A 184 18.04 -0.47 5.36
N GLU A 185 17.33 -0.16 6.46
CA GLU A 185 17.59 -0.72 7.79
C GLU A 185 16.79 -2.01 8.05
N VAL A 186 15.66 -2.19 7.35
CA VAL A 186 14.69 -3.30 7.58
C VAL A 186 14.31 -4.03 6.29
N ALA A 187 15.25 -4.16 5.35
CA ALA A 187 14.98 -4.65 3.99
C ALA A 187 14.55 -6.12 3.92
N THR A 188 14.66 -6.87 5.02
CA THR A 188 14.42 -8.31 5.08
C THR A 188 13.24 -8.65 5.98
N VAL A 189 12.68 -9.84 5.79
CA VAL A 189 11.61 -10.36 6.64
C VAL A 189 12.03 -10.39 8.12
N GLU A 190 13.27 -10.80 8.41
CA GLU A 190 13.75 -10.85 9.80
C GLU A 190 13.93 -9.44 10.38
N GLY A 191 14.49 -8.50 9.61
CA GLY A 191 14.65 -7.11 10.06
C GLY A 191 13.31 -6.44 10.38
N LEU A 192 12.28 -6.67 9.55
CA LEU A 192 10.92 -6.22 9.85
C LEU A 192 10.36 -6.87 11.11
N LEU A 193 10.56 -8.18 11.29
CA LEU A 193 10.08 -8.89 12.47
C LEU A 193 10.76 -8.38 13.75
N GLU A 194 12.06 -8.15 13.74
CA GLU A 194 12.81 -7.57 14.84
C GLU A 194 12.26 -6.18 15.19
N PHE A 195 12.10 -5.31 14.18
CA PHE A 195 11.56 -3.97 14.35
C PHE A 195 10.13 -3.97 14.94
N PHE A 196 9.23 -4.80 14.39
CA PHE A 196 7.85 -4.88 14.88
C PHE A 196 7.76 -5.49 16.29
N ARG A 197 8.59 -6.47 16.63
CA ARG A 197 8.65 -7.04 17.98
C ARG A 197 9.18 -6.03 18.99
N GLU A 198 10.21 -5.27 18.65
CA GLU A 198 10.68 -4.18 19.50
C GLU A 198 9.57 -3.15 19.72
N GLY A 199 8.92 -2.71 18.64
CA GLY A 199 7.84 -1.73 18.72
C GLY A 199 6.66 -2.19 19.57
N ARG A 200 6.28 -3.48 19.48
CA ARG A 200 5.28 -4.09 20.38
C ARG A 200 5.72 -4.04 21.83
N ALA A 201 6.96 -4.42 22.13
CA ALA A 201 7.48 -4.43 23.49
C ALA A 201 7.54 -3.02 24.09
N ARG A 202 8.00 -2.04 23.32
CA ARG A 202 8.04 -0.61 23.69
C ARG A 202 6.64 -0.06 23.93
N ALA A 203 5.70 -0.32 23.02
CA ALA A 203 4.33 0.16 23.12
C ALA A 203 3.60 -0.35 24.37
N ALA A 204 4.01 -1.50 24.92
CA ALA A 204 3.44 -2.06 26.15
C ALA A 204 4.09 -1.51 27.44
N GLN A 205 5.26 -0.87 27.35
CA GLN A 205 6.05 -0.43 28.50
C GLN A 205 6.11 1.09 28.65
N ASP A 206 6.18 1.80 27.52
CA ASP A 206 6.30 3.25 27.50
C ASP A 206 4.91 3.86 27.64
N ASP A 207 4.75 4.86 28.52
CA ASP A 207 3.51 5.64 28.72
C ASP A 207 3.41 6.83 27.77
#